data_AF-A0A954RPV7-F1
#
_entry.id   AF-A0A954RPV7-F1
#
_cell.length_a   1.000
_cell.length_b   1.000
_cell.length_c   1.000
_cell.angle_alpha   90.00
_cell.angle_beta   90.00
_cell.angle_gamma   90.00
#
_symmetry.space_group_name_H-M   'P 1'
#
loop_
_entity.id
_entity.type
_entity.pdbx_description
1 polymer ?
#
loop_
_entity_poly.entity_id
_entity_poly.type
_entity_poly.pdbx_seq_one_letter_code
_entity_poly.pdbx_strand_id
1 'polypeptide(L)'
;SQLANILREGPNVGVHTLLWADGYHTITRWLERSSLREFGQRALMQMSATDSSHLMDSAAASQLGANRAVLYDHDRGLAERFRPYGVPNDGWLDEIPRPMSSSP
;
A
#
# COMPACT_ATOMS: atom_id res chain seq x y z
N SER A 1 -9.73 7.07 -16.34
CA SER A 1 -10.92 6.57 -15.63
C SER A 1 -11.23 7.50 -14.46
N GLN A 2 -12.43 7.42 -13.87
CA GLN A 2 -12.77 8.22 -12.67
C GLN A 2 -11.80 7.93 -11.50
N LEU A 3 -11.42 6.66 -11.32
CA LEU A 3 -10.43 6.27 -10.31
C LEU A 3 -9.07 6.94 -10.55
N ALA A 4 -8.55 6.94 -11.79
CA ALA A 4 -7.27 7.59 -12.09
C ALA A 4 -7.27 9.09 -11.74
N ASN A 5 -8.39 9.79 -11.95
CA ASN A 5 -8.52 11.19 -11.54
C ASN A 5 -8.51 11.35 -10.01
N ILE A 6 -9.17 10.45 -9.28
CA ILE A 6 -9.14 10.46 -7.81
C ILE A 6 -7.72 10.20 -7.30
N LEU A 7 -6.98 9.26 -7.90
CA LEU A 7 -5.60 8.98 -7.50
C LEU A 7 -4.69 10.20 -7.68
N ARG A 8 -4.86 10.93 -8.79
CA ARG A 8 -4.01 12.07 -9.13
C ARG A 8 -4.40 13.36 -8.41
N GLU A 9 -5.69 13.70 -8.40
CA GLU A 9 -6.20 15.00 -7.90
C GLU A 9 -6.75 14.92 -6.48
N GLY A 10 -7.09 13.72 -6.00
CA GLY A 10 -7.69 13.50 -4.68
C GLY A 10 -6.89 14.10 -3.52
N PRO A 11 -5.56 13.93 -3.45
CA PRO A 11 -4.77 14.49 -2.36
C PRO A 11 -4.91 16.01 -2.19
N ASN A 12 -5.09 16.75 -3.30
CA ASN A 12 -5.25 18.20 -3.29
C ASN A 12 -6.55 18.65 -2.61
N VAL A 13 -7.52 17.74 -2.47
CA VAL A 13 -8.82 17.99 -1.83
C VAL A 13 -9.04 17.11 -0.59
N GLY A 14 -7.97 16.53 -0.04
CA GLY A 14 -8.03 15.73 1.18
C GLY A 14 -8.58 14.31 0.98
N VAL A 15 -8.66 13.81 -0.26
CA VAL A 15 -9.05 12.44 -0.57
C VAL A 15 -7.81 11.58 -0.77
N HIS A 16 -7.62 10.59 0.11
CA HIS A 16 -6.48 9.68 0.07
C HIS A 16 -6.93 8.24 -0.20
N THR A 17 -6.13 7.50 -0.96
CA THR A 17 -6.45 6.12 -1.33
C THR A 17 -5.49 5.14 -0.68
N LEU A 18 -6.03 4.11 -0.04
CA LEU A 18 -5.31 2.92 0.38
C LEU A 18 -5.70 1.76 -0.52
N LEU A 19 -4.70 1.07 -1.07
CA LEU A 19 -4.88 -0.12 -1.89
C LEU A 19 -4.22 -1.31 -1.21
N TRP A 20 -4.95 -2.41 -1.12
CA TRP A 20 -4.43 -3.70 -0.66
C TRP A 20 -4.67 -4.77 -1.72
N ALA A 21 -3.65 -5.55 -2.03
CA ALA A 21 -3.72 -6.65 -2.98
C ALA A 21 -2.74 -7.75 -2.60
N ASP A 22 -3.11 -9.00 -2.85
CA ASP A 22 -2.27 -10.17 -2.50
C ASP A 22 -1.01 -10.31 -3.36
N GLY A 23 -0.92 -9.58 -4.48
CA GLY A 23 0.26 -9.59 -5.33
C GLY A 23 0.16 -8.67 -6.55
N TYR A 24 1.29 -8.50 -7.24
CA TYR A 24 1.42 -7.62 -8.41
C TYR A 24 0.47 -8.00 -9.56
N HIS A 25 0.20 -9.30 -9.73
CA HIS A 25 -0.74 -9.74 -10.76
C HIS A 25 -2.17 -9.24 -10.51
N THR A 26 -2.62 -9.16 -9.25
CA THR A 26 -3.93 -8.58 -8.90
C THR A 26 -3.96 -7.09 -9.20
N ILE A 27 -2.89 -6.37 -8.86
CA ILE A 27 -2.75 -4.93 -9.13
C ILE A 27 -2.86 -4.63 -10.62
N THR A 28 -2.17 -5.38 -11.47
CA THR A 28 -2.14 -5.13 -12.93
C THR A 28 -3.46 -5.45 -13.63
N ARG A 29 -4.37 -6.20 -13.01
CA ARG A 29 -5.75 -6.37 -13.50
C ARG A 29 -6.64 -5.17 -13.15
N TRP A 30 -6.34 -4.48 -12.04
CA TRP A 30 -7.15 -3.37 -11.54
C TRP A 30 -6.69 -2.02 -12.09
N LEU A 31 -5.37 -1.85 -12.24
CA LEU A 31 -4.75 -0.56 -12.52
C LEU A 31 -3.81 -0.65 -13.73
N GLU A 32 -3.86 0.40 -14.55
CA GLU A 32 -2.81 0.67 -15.52
C GLU A 32 -1.51 1.08 -14.81
N ARG A 33 -0.37 0.87 -15.47
CA ARG A 33 0.95 1.24 -14.91
C ARG A 33 1.05 2.72 -14.52
N SER A 34 0.39 3.60 -15.27
CA SER A 34 0.31 5.04 -14.98
C SER A 34 -0.37 5.29 -13.63
N SER A 35 -1.51 4.65 -13.37
CA SER A 35 -2.26 4.78 -12.11
C SER A 35 -1.50 4.20 -10.92
N LEU A 36 -0.71 3.15 -11.12
CA LEU A 36 0.15 2.60 -10.07
C LEU A 36 1.24 3.59 -9.62
N ARG A 37 1.73 4.47 -10.51
CA ARG A 37 2.75 5.47 -10.16
C ARG A 37 2.23 6.54 -9.21
N GLU A 38 0.93 6.81 -9.20
CA GLU A 38 0.30 7.74 -8.25
C GLU A 38 0.39 7.22 -6.79
N PHE A 39 0.63 5.92 -6.59
CA PHE A 39 0.95 5.37 -5.27
C PHE A 39 2.45 5.51 -5.00
N GLY A 40 2.84 6.67 -4.47
CA GLY A 40 4.24 6.96 -4.13
C GLY A 40 4.78 6.11 -2.98
N GLN A 41 3.95 5.77 -2.00
CA GLN A 41 4.31 4.90 -0.89
C GLN A 41 3.73 3.49 -1.06
N ARG A 42 4.56 2.46 -0.90
CA ARG A 42 4.19 1.06 -1.11
C ARG A 42 4.78 0.18 -0.01
N ALA A 43 3.91 -0.46 0.76
CA ALA A 43 4.32 -1.50 1.70
C ALA A 43 4.31 -2.85 0.99
N LEU A 44 5.48 -3.49 0.87
CA LEU A 44 5.66 -4.74 0.14
C LEU A 44 6.11 -5.85 1.09
N MET A 45 5.46 -7.00 1.02
CA MET A 45 5.88 -8.24 1.70
C MET A 45 6.73 -9.10 0.77
N GLN A 46 7.16 -10.27 1.26
CA GLN A 46 7.94 -11.22 0.45
C GLN A 46 7.19 -11.58 -0.83
N MET A 47 7.87 -11.44 -1.98
CA MET A 47 7.33 -11.73 -3.30
C MET A 47 8.43 -12.16 -4.27
N SER A 48 8.11 -12.43 -5.54
CA SER A 48 9.12 -12.76 -6.54
C SER A 48 10.05 -11.57 -6.84
N ALA A 49 11.27 -11.84 -7.32
CA ALA A 49 12.21 -10.78 -7.73
C ALA A 49 11.64 -9.90 -8.86
N THR A 50 10.86 -10.50 -9.76
CA THR A 50 10.19 -9.81 -10.87
C THR A 50 9.12 -8.84 -10.36
N ASP A 51 8.22 -9.31 -9.48
CA ASP A 51 7.16 -8.47 -8.92
C ASP A 51 7.73 -7.34 -8.06
N SER A 52 8.76 -7.65 -7.27
CA SER A 52 9.50 -6.65 -6.50
C SER A 52 10.06 -5.57 -7.41
N SER A 53 10.72 -5.95 -8.51
CA SER A 53 11.29 -5.00 -9.45
C SER A 53 10.21 -4.15 -10.12
N HIS A 54 9.03 -4.69 -10.40
CA HIS A 54 7.91 -3.91 -10.93
C HIS A 54 7.30 -2.93 -9.93
N LEU A 55 7.35 -3.23 -8.63
CA LEU A 55 6.72 -2.43 -7.59
C LEU A 55 7.65 -1.44 -6.90
N MET A 56 8.97 -1.67 -6.88
CA MET A 56 9.93 -0.80 -6.19
C MET A 56 11.25 -0.61 -6.92
N ASP A 57 11.30 -0.90 -8.23
CA ASP A 57 12.50 -0.76 -9.08
C ASP A 57 13.74 -1.52 -8.55
N SER A 58 13.51 -2.52 -7.69
CA SER A 58 14.52 -3.34 -7.03
C SER A 58 13.96 -4.71 -6.67
N ALA A 59 14.80 -5.75 -6.69
CA ALA A 59 14.44 -7.10 -6.28
C ALA A 59 14.45 -7.31 -4.74
N ALA A 60 14.66 -6.26 -3.94
CA ALA A 60 14.90 -6.38 -2.50
C ALA A 60 13.77 -7.08 -1.71
N ALA A 61 12.51 -6.97 -2.15
CA ALA A 61 11.40 -7.64 -1.47
C ALA A 61 11.46 -9.18 -1.61
N SER A 62 12.17 -9.70 -2.61
CA SER A 62 12.37 -11.16 -2.75
C SER A 62 13.28 -11.77 -1.69
N GLN A 63 14.09 -10.94 -1.03
CA GLN A 63 15.02 -11.35 0.02
C GLN A 63 14.43 -11.17 1.43
N LEU A 64 13.16 -10.75 1.54
CA LEU A 64 12.48 -10.65 2.82
C LEU A 64 12.26 -12.06 3.39
N GLY A 65 12.58 -12.23 4.67
CA GLY A 65 12.18 -13.40 5.44
C GLY A 65 10.74 -13.29 5.93
N ALA A 66 10.25 -14.34 6.60
CA ALA A 66 8.92 -14.38 7.19
C ALA A 66 8.64 -13.18 8.10
N ASN A 67 7.41 -12.65 8.01
CA ASN A 67 6.92 -11.50 8.78
C ASN A 67 7.83 -10.25 8.70
N ARG A 68 8.36 -9.98 7.50
CA ARG A 68 9.08 -8.75 7.18
C ARG A 68 8.45 -8.09 5.97
N ALA A 69 8.47 -6.77 5.98
CA ALA A 69 8.02 -5.94 4.88
C ALA A 69 9.04 -4.83 4.61
N VAL A 70 8.89 -4.19 3.46
CA VAL A 70 9.60 -2.96 3.12
C VAL A 70 8.60 -1.87 2.80
N LEU A 71 8.77 -0.69 3.39
CA LEU A 71 8.07 0.52 3.00
C LEU A 71 8.94 1.24 1.98
N TYR A 72 8.50 1.21 0.73
CA TYR A 72 9.13 1.91 -0.38
C TYR A 72 8.47 3.27 -0.58
N ASP A 73 9.29 4.32 -0.70
CA ASP A 73 8.90 5.67 -1.05
C ASP A 73 9.52 5.99 -2.42
N HIS A 74 8.68 6.02 -3.45
CA HIS A 74 9.08 6.22 -4.84
C HIS A 74 9.73 7.58 -5.06
N ASP A 75 9.15 8.62 -4.49
CA ASP A 75 9.58 10.00 -4.72
C ASP A 75 10.92 10.28 -4.04
N ARG A 76 11.17 9.65 -2.89
CA ARG A 76 12.43 9.78 -2.14
C ARG A 76 13.46 8.71 -2.50
N GLY A 77 13.08 7.67 -3.24
CA GLY A 77 13.92 6.51 -3.52
C GLY A 77 14.33 5.74 -2.25
N LEU A 78 13.53 5.82 -1.18
CA LEU A 78 13.84 5.20 0.10
C LEU A 78 13.13 3.85 0.24
N ALA A 79 13.79 2.91 0.92
CA ALA A 79 13.24 1.58 1.20
C ALA A 79 13.59 1.18 2.65
N GLU A 80 12.61 1.25 3.55
CA GLU A 80 12.78 0.94 4.96
C GLU A 80 12.19 -0.43 5.31
N ARG A 81 12.98 -1.31 5.94
CA ARG A 81 12.48 -2.61 6.38
C ARG A 81 11.77 -2.47 7.73
N PHE A 82 10.60 -3.08 7.84
CA PHE A 82 9.84 -3.13 9.08
C PHE A 82 9.21 -4.51 9.30
N ARG A 83 8.62 -4.70 10.49
CA ARG A 83 7.80 -5.87 10.81
C ARG A 83 6.33 -5.46 10.84
N PRO A 84 5.47 -6.10 10.04
CA PRO A 84 4.03 -5.90 10.16
C PRO A 84 3.54 -6.22 11.57
N TYR A 85 2.53 -5.48 12.02
CA TYR A 85 1.82 -5.84 13.24
C TYR A 85 1.09 -7.18 13.06
N GLY A 86 0.95 -7.92 14.16
CA GLY A 86 0.11 -9.10 14.17
C GLY A 86 -1.35 -8.74 13.92
N VAL A 87 -2.14 -9.74 13.52
CA VAL A 87 -3.59 -9.59 13.42
C VAL A 87 -4.12 -9.22 14.81
N PRO A 88 -4.95 -8.17 14.93
CA PRO A 88 -5.58 -7.84 16.21
C PRO A 88 -6.43 -8.99 16.74
N ASN A 89 -6.63 -9.05 18.06
CA ASN A 89 -7.55 -10.02 18.65
C ASN A 89 -9.01 -9.65 18.33
N ASP A 90 -9.93 -10.59 18.50
CA ASP A 90 -11.36 -10.40 18.15
C ASP A 90 -12.02 -9.22 18.89
N GLY A 91 -11.56 -8.90 20.11
CA GLY A 91 -12.05 -7.78 20.92
C GLY A 91 -11.42 -6.42 20.59
N TRP A 92 -10.44 -6.37 19.69
CA TRP A 92 -9.70 -5.13 19.40
C TRP A 92 -10.62 -4.04 18.84
N LEU A 93 -11.63 -4.41 18.04
CA LEU A 93 -12.60 -3.46 17.50
C LEU A 93 -13.48 -2.83 18.58
N ASP A 94 -13.71 -3.53 19.70
CA ASP A 94 -14.53 -3.02 20.81
C ASP A 94 -13.80 -1.91 21.59
N GLU A 95 -12.47 -1.89 21.52
CA GLU A 95 -11.63 -0.87 22.15
C GLU A 95 -11.53 0.42 21.32
N ILE A 96 -11.89 0.39 20.03
CA ILE A 96 -11.81 1.57 19.16
C ILE A 96 -12.99 2.48 19.46
N PRO A 97 -12.75 3.73 19.92
CA PRO A 97 -13.81 4.70 20.13
C PRO A 97 -14.59 4.88 18.82
N ARG A 98 -15.90 4.71 18.87
CA ARG A 98 -16.73 5.01 17.71
C ARG A 98 -16.53 6.48 17.36
N PRO A 99 -16.32 6.82 16.08
CA PRO A 99 -16.29 8.21 15.69
C PRO A 99 -17.55 8.88 16.23
N MET A 100 -17.38 10.01 16.91
CA MET A 100 -18.50 10.82 17.36
C MET A 100 -19.33 11.11 16.12
N SER A 101 -20.55 10.59 16.07
CA SER A 101 -21.49 10.99 15.04
C SER A 101 -21.67 12.49 15.23
N SER A 102 -21.10 13.29 14.33
CA SER A 102 -21.50 14.68 14.19
C SER A 102 -22.97 14.63 13.79
N SER A 103 -23.86 14.79 14.77
CA SER A 103 -25.24 15.16 14.47
C SER A 103 -25.22 16.48 13.69
N PRO A 104 -26.07 16.61 12.66
CA PRO A 104 -26.09 17.77 11.77
C PRO A 104 -26.40 19.08 12.50
#